data_AF-A0A969EIM8-F1
#
_entry.id   AF-A0A969EIM8-F1
#
_cell.length_a   1.000
_cell.length_b   1.000
_cell.length_c   1.000
_cell.angle_alpha   90.00
_cell.angle_beta   90.00
_cell.angle_gamma   90.00
#
_symmetry.space_group_name_H-M   'P 1'
#
loop_
_entity.id
_entity.type
_entity.pdbx_description
1 polymer ?
#
loop_
_entity_poly.entity_id
_entity_poly.type
_entity_poly.pdbx_seq_one_letter_code
_entity_poly.pdbx_strand_id
1 'polypeptide(L)'
;MLTSSSFSPNDEVVIRFRLFADQLANGWGWTIDNLKIQVDDIPPKILHNHHNYSVGTLSNIDIASTVTDVNALNEVVVEYKINGGSLQTSNFVITPNVDNYTLSLVLNPALVTGDLLEYRIKAQDTNLNETQLPASEFFRVPVIDFSAPVNSYVTDFNTANTDFVGNLFSITTPSGFNSDAIHSTHSYINGFGLDNTSSYTYTLKKRIKISTTNSLMAYDEIMIAEFQAGGLKDYFVVEGSKDNGTTWIPFVDPYSSNVSNTWMTAFNNNQPGTPSMYKPRLIDLTENGNFVAGDEVIIRFRFFATELINAWGFAMDNLSIQGEVTGLGEELDLSGLSASPNPVRDVLTIQFENKQQQQGQLVIYNLQGQRVAEWTFDSDDHINTSFPLKTGKMVFI
;
A
#
# COMPACT_ATOMS: atom_id res chain seq x y z
N MET A 1 -1.01 39.49 6.18
CA MET A 1 -1.49 40.88 5.98
C MET A 1 -2.04 41.41 7.30
N LEU A 2 -1.64 42.62 7.72
CA LEU A 2 -2.19 43.28 8.90
C LEU A 2 -3.66 43.66 8.62
N THR A 3 -4.59 43.18 9.45
CA THR A 3 -6.04 43.43 9.31
C THR A 3 -6.51 44.70 10.02
N SER A 4 -5.61 45.42 10.70
CA SER A 4 -5.89 46.73 11.32
C SER A 4 -5.13 47.85 10.62
N SER A 5 -5.82 48.93 10.29
CA SER A 5 -5.22 50.15 9.69
C SER A 5 -4.41 51.00 10.68
N SER A 6 -4.23 50.56 11.93
CA SER A 6 -3.59 51.35 13.00
C SER A 6 -2.07 51.20 13.08
N PHE A 7 -1.49 50.24 12.35
CA PHE A 7 -0.04 50.01 12.31
C PHE A 7 0.40 49.78 10.86
N SER A 8 1.60 50.25 10.55
CA SER A 8 2.28 50.07 9.27
C SER A 8 3.46 49.09 9.42
N PRO A 9 3.89 48.43 8.33
CA PRO A 9 5.18 47.74 8.33
C PRO A 9 6.31 48.67 8.80
N ASN A 10 7.17 48.15 9.67
CA ASN A 10 8.28 48.86 10.34
C ASN A 10 7.92 49.83 11.48
N ASP A 11 6.66 49.88 11.92
CA ASP A 11 6.32 50.59 13.15
C ASP A 11 6.95 49.88 14.36
N GLU A 12 7.57 50.65 15.26
CA GLU A 12 7.95 50.17 16.58
C GLU A 12 6.73 50.22 17.51
N VAL A 13 6.39 49.09 18.11
CA VAL A 13 5.19 48.97 18.95
C VAL A 13 5.52 48.45 20.34
N VAL A 14 4.77 48.93 21.34
CA VAL A 14 4.77 48.38 22.69
C VAL A 14 3.55 47.48 22.84
N ILE A 15 3.79 46.21 23.11
CA ILE A 15 2.73 45.23 23.34
C ILE A 15 2.36 45.25 24.83
N ARG A 16 1.08 45.43 25.13
CA ARG A 16 0.54 45.38 26.50
C ARG A 16 -0.49 44.27 26.61
N PHE A 17 -0.29 43.38 27.56
CA PHE A 17 -1.29 42.43 27.99
C PHE A 17 -2.09 42.99 29.18
N ARG A 18 -3.41 42.80 29.20
CA ARG A 18 -4.28 43.33 30.26
C ARG A 18 -5.29 42.25 30.68
N LEU A 19 -5.25 41.87 31.96
CA LEU A 19 -6.34 41.16 32.61
C LEU A 19 -7.27 42.18 33.28
N PHE A 20 -8.58 42.00 33.09
CA PHE A 20 -9.60 42.68 33.88
C PHE A 20 -10.32 41.64 34.75
N ALA A 21 -10.43 41.89 36.06
CA ALA A 21 -11.09 41.01 37.01
C ALA A 21 -12.14 41.81 37.79
N ASP A 22 -13.28 41.19 38.08
CA ASP A 22 -14.35 41.80 38.87
C ASP A 22 -14.19 41.51 40.37
N GLN A 23 -15.10 42.05 41.17
CA GLN A 23 -15.03 41.98 42.63
C GLN A 23 -15.48 40.65 43.24
N LEU A 24 -16.05 39.72 42.46
CA LEU A 24 -16.79 38.56 42.99
C LEU A 24 -16.08 37.22 42.77
N ALA A 25 -15.01 37.15 41.96
CA ALA A 25 -14.28 35.92 41.68
C ALA A 25 -12.76 36.07 41.86
N ASN A 26 -12.14 35.13 42.59
CA ASN A 26 -10.69 35.02 42.74
C ASN A 26 -10.21 33.66 42.20
N GLY A 27 -9.14 33.67 41.41
CA GLY A 27 -8.56 32.48 40.80
C GLY A 27 -7.10 32.72 40.40
N TRP A 28 -6.50 31.74 39.72
CA TRP A 28 -5.07 31.72 39.36
C TRP A 28 -4.62 32.88 38.44
N GLY A 29 -5.56 33.63 37.86
CA GLY A 29 -5.26 34.72 36.93
C GLY A 29 -4.94 34.17 35.54
N TRP A 30 -3.86 34.65 34.95
CA TRP A 30 -3.39 34.23 33.62
C TRP A 30 -1.86 34.13 33.64
N THR A 31 -1.34 33.20 32.85
CA THR A 31 0.10 33.08 32.57
C THR A 31 0.32 33.21 31.08
N ILE A 32 1.42 33.82 30.68
CA ILE A 32 1.94 33.68 29.32
C ILE A 32 3.08 32.68 29.39
N ASP A 33 3.02 31.69 28.52
CA ASP A 33 4.13 30.81 28.25
C ASP A 33 4.35 30.75 26.74
N ASN A 34 5.60 30.53 26.31
CA ASN A 34 6.01 30.42 24.90
C ASN A 34 5.59 31.60 23.98
N LEU A 35 5.64 32.84 24.47
CA LEU A 35 5.36 34.03 23.65
C LEU A 35 6.39 34.17 22.53
N LYS A 36 5.93 34.06 21.28
CA LYS A 36 6.71 34.32 20.07
C LYS A 36 6.17 35.57 19.38
N ILE A 37 7.02 36.57 19.20
CA ILE A 37 6.70 37.81 18.49
C ILE A 37 7.72 37.95 17.38
N GLN A 38 7.27 37.90 16.12
CA GLN A 38 8.13 37.96 14.93
C GLN A 38 9.26 36.92 14.93
N VAL A 39 9.08 35.81 15.64
CA VAL A 39 9.96 34.66 15.54
C VAL A 39 9.43 33.80 14.41
N ASP A 40 10.30 33.49 13.45
CA ASP A 40 10.03 32.45 12.48
C ASP A 40 10.52 31.11 13.03
N ASP A 41 9.58 30.20 13.26
CA ASP A 41 9.79 28.84 13.75
C ASP A 41 9.20 27.79 12.79
N ILE A 42 8.82 28.21 11.58
CA ILE A 42 8.21 27.34 10.58
C ILE A 42 9.34 26.87 9.66
N PRO A 43 9.72 25.58 9.69
CA PRO A 43 10.77 25.10 8.80
C PRO A 43 10.27 25.05 7.34
N PRO A 44 11.20 25.05 6.38
CA PRO A 44 10.85 24.91 4.96
C PRO A 44 10.03 23.64 4.67
N LYS A 45 9.17 23.69 3.66
CA LYS A 45 8.46 22.52 3.12
C LYS A 45 9.22 21.96 1.91
N ILE A 46 9.42 20.65 1.86
CA ILE A 46 10.05 19.95 0.73
C ILE A 46 9.03 19.04 0.06
N LEU A 47 8.90 19.15 -1.26
CA LEU A 47 8.18 18.22 -2.12
C LEU A 47 9.14 17.58 -3.12
N HIS A 48 9.04 16.27 -3.32
CA HIS A 48 9.90 15.48 -4.20
C HIS A 48 9.27 14.13 -4.57
N ASN A 49 9.35 13.77 -5.85
CA ASN A 49 9.02 12.43 -6.31
C ASN A 49 10.27 11.54 -6.25
N HIS A 50 10.29 10.62 -5.30
CA HIS A 50 11.44 9.74 -5.07
C HIS A 50 11.66 8.71 -6.18
N HIS A 51 12.91 8.27 -6.30
CA HIS A 51 13.31 7.17 -7.19
C HIS A 51 13.26 5.84 -6.45
N ASN A 52 12.70 4.80 -7.06
CA ASN A 52 12.57 3.48 -6.43
C ASN A 52 13.73 2.53 -6.72
N TYR A 53 14.30 2.62 -7.92
CA TYR A 53 15.43 1.82 -8.38
C TYR A 53 15.95 2.37 -9.72
N SER A 54 17.10 1.87 -10.17
CA SER A 54 17.57 2.00 -11.56
C SER A 54 17.80 0.61 -12.17
N VAL A 55 17.78 0.50 -13.49
CA VAL A 55 18.00 -0.78 -14.21
C VAL A 55 19.37 -0.77 -14.89
N GLY A 56 20.17 -1.80 -14.63
CA GLY A 56 21.49 -2.04 -15.24
C GLY A 56 22.60 -1.13 -14.73
N THR A 57 22.52 0.18 -15.01
CA THR A 57 23.54 1.16 -14.61
C THR A 57 22.94 2.50 -14.21
N LEU A 58 23.55 3.20 -13.27
CA LEU A 58 23.18 4.56 -12.87
C LEU A 58 24.42 5.44 -12.84
N SER A 59 24.59 6.28 -13.87
CA SER A 59 25.70 7.24 -13.97
C SER A 59 25.31 8.63 -13.49
N ASN A 60 24.01 8.96 -13.54
CA ASN A 60 23.46 10.19 -13.02
C ASN A 60 22.06 9.96 -12.47
N ILE A 61 21.64 10.81 -11.53
CA ILE A 61 20.28 10.87 -11.04
C ILE A 61 19.84 12.33 -10.90
N ASP A 62 18.71 12.66 -11.49
CA ASP A 62 18.12 14.00 -11.37
C ASP A 62 17.19 14.04 -10.17
N ILE A 63 17.51 14.92 -9.22
CA ILE A 63 16.69 15.20 -8.05
C ILE A 63 15.98 16.52 -8.30
N ALA A 64 14.68 16.44 -8.61
CA ALA A 64 13.80 17.59 -8.76
C ALA A 64 12.94 17.77 -7.51
N SER A 65 12.92 18.97 -6.95
CA SER A 65 12.23 19.27 -5.69
C SER A 65 11.57 20.65 -5.72
N THR A 66 10.39 20.76 -5.12
CA THR A 66 9.80 22.06 -4.78
C THR A 66 10.08 22.33 -3.30
N VAL A 67 10.80 23.40 -3.01
CA VAL A 67 11.16 23.80 -1.65
C VAL A 67 10.63 25.21 -1.40
N THR A 68 9.74 25.34 -0.43
CA THR A 68 9.10 26.62 -0.09
C THR A 68 9.36 26.97 1.37
N ASP A 69 9.46 28.25 1.63
CA ASP A 69 9.57 28.80 2.98
C ASP A 69 8.77 30.11 3.06
N VAL A 70 8.26 30.47 4.24
CA VAL A 70 7.49 31.71 4.42
C VAL A 70 8.39 32.94 4.31
N ASN A 71 9.68 32.78 4.62
CA ASN A 71 10.69 33.82 4.54
C ASN A 71 11.66 33.53 3.39
N ALA A 72 12.83 32.97 3.69
CA ALA A 72 13.89 32.77 2.73
C ALA A 72 14.68 31.50 3.05
N LEU A 73 15.05 30.77 2.01
CA LEU A 73 15.91 29.60 2.11
C LEU A 73 17.36 30.04 2.31
N ASN A 74 18.03 29.43 3.27
CA ASN A 74 19.47 29.54 3.47
C ASN A 74 20.22 28.45 2.70
N GLU A 75 19.73 27.20 2.81
CA GLU A 75 20.40 26.04 2.25
C GLU A 75 19.38 25.00 1.77
N VAL A 76 19.65 24.38 0.63
CA VAL A 76 18.96 23.17 0.17
C VAL A 76 20.03 22.21 -0.34
N VAL A 77 20.08 21.00 0.22
CA VAL A 77 21.08 19.99 -0.11
C VAL A 77 20.47 18.62 -0.35
N VAL A 78 21.18 17.81 -1.13
CA VAL A 78 21.03 16.36 -1.14
C VAL A 78 22.19 15.77 -0.35
N GLU A 79 21.86 15.03 0.70
CA GLU A 79 22.81 14.16 1.38
C GLU A 79 22.64 12.73 0.88
N TYR A 80 23.73 12.06 0.54
CA TYR A 80 23.67 10.72 -0.03
C TYR A 80 24.85 9.85 0.39
N LYS A 81 24.67 8.54 0.31
CA LYS A 81 25.68 7.51 0.55
C LYS A 81 25.56 6.44 -0.52
N ILE A 82 26.69 5.82 -0.85
CA ILE A 82 26.78 4.73 -1.81
C ILE A 82 27.26 3.49 -1.06
N ASN A 83 26.52 2.39 -1.15
CA ASN A 83 26.87 1.09 -0.55
C ASN A 83 27.25 1.17 0.94
N GLY A 84 26.53 1.99 1.71
CA GLY A 84 26.82 2.19 3.15
C GLY A 84 28.13 2.95 3.43
N GLY A 85 28.73 3.58 2.43
CA GLY A 85 29.90 4.44 2.57
C GLY A 85 29.62 5.75 3.31
N SER A 86 30.63 6.63 3.33
CA SER A 86 30.54 7.94 3.98
C SER A 86 29.41 8.80 3.40
N LEU A 87 28.77 9.58 4.27
CA LEU A 87 27.80 10.59 3.85
C LEU A 87 28.48 11.67 3.01
N GLN A 88 27.89 11.98 1.87
CA GLN A 88 28.30 13.02 0.94
C GLN A 88 27.17 14.04 0.82
N THR A 89 27.51 15.28 0.47
CA THR A 89 26.56 16.39 0.34
C THR A 89 26.73 17.07 -1.01
N SER A 90 25.62 17.45 -1.63
CA SER A 90 25.60 18.26 -2.85
C SER A 90 24.50 19.31 -2.75
N ASN A 91 24.84 20.53 -3.13
CA ASN A 91 23.98 21.69 -2.91
C ASN A 91 23.14 22.00 -4.15
N PHE A 92 21.88 22.36 -3.94
CA PHE A 92 21.11 23.03 -4.98
C PHE A 92 21.58 24.48 -5.13
N VAL A 93 21.37 25.04 -6.31
CA VAL A 93 21.58 26.47 -6.55
C VAL A 93 20.32 27.22 -6.13
N ILE A 94 20.37 27.91 -4.99
CA ILE A 94 19.26 28.74 -4.53
C ILE A 94 19.18 30.01 -5.37
N THR A 95 18.01 30.27 -5.95
CA THR A 95 17.73 31.47 -6.74
C THR A 95 16.54 32.21 -6.10
N PRO A 96 16.62 33.53 -5.87
CA PRO A 96 15.52 34.27 -5.27
C PRO A 96 14.21 34.14 -6.07
N ASN A 97 13.08 33.99 -5.36
CA ASN A 97 11.74 33.85 -5.92
C ASN A 97 11.54 32.61 -6.82
N VAL A 98 12.31 31.55 -6.58
CA VAL A 98 12.14 30.26 -7.25
C VAL A 98 11.91 29.21 -6.18
N ASP A 99 10.88 28.39 -6.37
CA ASP A 99 10.57 27.28 -5.45
C ASP A 99 10.97 25.93 -6.03
N ASN A 100 11.19 25.84 -7.35
CA ASN A 100 11.50 24.60 -8.05
C ASN A 100 12.99 24.48 -8.32
N TYR A 101 13.59 23.41 -7.82
CA TYR A 101 15.01 23.15 -7.86
C TYR A 101 15.30 21.81 -8.54
N THR A 102 16.38 21.77 -9.31
CA THR A 102 16.88 20.53 -9.92
C THR A 102 18.37 20.41 -9.64
N LEU A 103 18.79 19.23 -9.19
CA LEU A 103 20.19 18.84 -9.03
C LEU A 103 20.44 17.53 -9.78
N SER A 104 21.38 17.55 -10.72
CA SER A 104 21.88 16.34 -11.37
C SER A 104 23.08 15.81 -10.60
N LEU A 105 22.89 14.73 -9.84
CA LEU A 105 23.97 14.06 -9.13
C LEU A 105 24.69 13.10 -10.08
N VAL A 106 25.96 13.41 -10.40
CA VAL A 106 26.82 12.57 -11.24
C VAL A 106 27.54 11.55 -10.36
N LEU A 107 27.39 10.27 -10.68
CA LEU A 107 27.99 9.14 -9.95
C LEU A 107 29.23 8.66 -10.71
N ASN A 108 30.40 8.81 -10.10
CA ASN A 108 31.67 8.40 -10.68
C ASN A 108 32.51 7.58 -9.66
N PRO A 109 32.72 6.28 -9.88
CA PRO A 109 32.23 5.49 -11.03
C PRO A 109 30.70 5.39 -11.06
N ALA A 110 30.15 5.10 -12.24
CA ALA A 110 28.72 4.80 -12.36
C ALA A 110 28.39 3.55 -11.54
N LEU A 111 27.22 3.56 -10.91
CA LEU A 111 26.74 2.42 -10.14
C LEU A 111 26.24 1.33 -11.09
N VAL A 112 26.45 0.07 -10.71
CA VAL A 112 26.07 -1.12 -11.47
C VAL A 112 25.15 -2.00 -10.64
N THR A 113 24.50 -2.98 -11.27
CA THR A 113 23.62 -3.94 -10.58
C THR A 113 24.24 -4.49 -9.29
N GLY A 114 23.50 -4.36 -8.19
CA GLY A 114 23.95 -4.73 -6.85
C GLY A 114 24.38 -3.53 -5.98
N ASP A 115 24.71 -2.40 -6.60
CA ASP A 115 24.97 -1.16 -5.87
C ASP A 115 23.68 -0.51 -5.36
N LEU A 116 23.84 0.30 -4.32
CA LEU A 116 22.79 1.04 -3.65
C LEU A 116 23.21 2.49 -3.48
N LEU A 117 22.43 3.40 -4.07
CA LEU A 117 22.41 4.80 -3.70
C LEU A 117 21.34 5.02 -2.62
N GLU A 118 21.67 5.71 -1.55
CA GLU A 118 20.70 6.17 -0.56
C GLU A 118 20.81 7.69 -0.47
N TYR A 119 19.71 8.43 -0.54
CA TYR A 119 19.72 9.90 -0.51
C TYR A 119 18.55 10.49 0.28
N ARG A 120 18.74 11.69 0.81
CA ARG A 120 17.69 12.54 1.41
C ARG A 120 17.91 13.99 1.02
N ILE A 121 16.84 14.77 1.01
CA ILE A 121 16.89 16.20 0.76
C ILE A 121 16.75 16.91 2.11
N LYS A 122 17.61 17.89 2.38
CA LYS A 122 17.47 18.80 3.53
C LYS A 122 17.28 20.21 3.04
N ALA A 123 16.45 20.98 3.74
CA ALA A 123 16.27 22.40 3.53
C ALA A 123 16.36 23.13 4.87
N GLN A 124 17.01 24.29 4.86
CA GLN A 124 17.16 25.17 5.99
C GLN A 124 16.79 26.60 5.58
N ASP A 125 16.02 27.30 6.41
CA ASP A 125 15.71 28.71 6.21
C ASP A 125 16.82 29.63 6.77
N THR A 126 16.69 30.94 6.55
CA THR A 126 17.62 31.95 7.10
C THR A 126 17.62 32.07 8.62
N ASN A 127 16.64 31.46 9.29
CA ASN A 127 16.49 31.41 10.74
C ASN A 127 16.99 30.09 11.34
N LEU A 128 17.58 29.22 10.52
CA LEU A 128 18.12 27.91 10.86
C LEU A 128 17.05 26.87 11.26
N ASN A 129 15.78 27.06 10.90
CA ASN A 129 14.80 25.99 10.98
C ASN A 129 15.07 24.99 9.84
N GLU A 130 14.98 23.69 10.13
CA GLU A 130 15.34 22.63 9.18
C GLU A 130 14.18 21.65 8.94
N THR A 131 14.07 21.22 7.69
CA THR A 131 13.27 20.06 7.28
C THR A 131 14.14 19.08 6.51
N GLN A 132 13.80 17.80 6.58
CA GLN A 132 14.37 16.78 5.72
C GLN A 132 13.29 15.85 5.14
N LEU A 133 13.57 15.31 3.96
CA LEU A 133 12.74 14.33 3.27
C LEU A 133 13.61 13.18 2.72
N PRO A 134 13.39 11.93 3.16
CA PRO A 134 12.41 11.47 4.15
C PRO A 134 12.65 12.01 5.57
N ALA A 135 11.63 11.95 6.43
CA ALA A 135 11.67 12.54 7.77
C ALA A 135 12.68 11.87 8.73
N SER A 136 13.01 10.59 8.55
CA SER A 136 13.89 9.88 9.49
C SER A 136 14.95 8.98 8.85
N GLU A 137 15.02 8.88 7.52
CA GLU A 137 15.91 7.94 6.81
C GLU A 137 16.35 8.50 5.45
N PHE A 138 16.71 7.61 4.52
CA PHE A 138 17.05 7.89 3.13
C PHE A 138 16.06 7.19 2.20
N PHE A 139 15.75 7.82 1.07
CA PHE A 139 15.23 7.09 -0.08
C PHE A 139 16.33 6.16 -0.61
N ARG A 140 15.95 4.96 -1.02
CA ARG A 140 16.84 3.91 -1.50
C ARG A 140 16.63 3.71 -3.00
N VAL A 141 17.72 3.81 -3.76
CA VAL A 141 17.77 3.61 -5.21
C VAL A 141 18.78 2.49 -5.50
N PRO A 142 18.41 1.23 -5.28
CA PRO A 142 19.23 0.12 -5.72
C PRO A 142 19.30 0.07 -7.25
N VAL A 143 20.47 -0.28 -7.78
CA VAL A 143 20.63 -0.63 -9.19
C VAL A 143 20.36 -2.13 -9.32
N ILE A 144 19.37 -2.48 -10.13
CA ILE A 144 18.87 -3.85 -10.26
C ILE A 144 18.89 -4.32 -11.72
N ASP A 145 18.77 -5.62 -11.89
CA ASP A 145 18.31 -6.22 -13.14
C ASP A 145 17.05 -7.03 -12.85
N PHE A 146 16.11 -7.00 -13.79
CA PHE A 146 14.98 -7.91 -13.79
C PHE A 146 15.45 -9.30 -14.22
N SER A 147 15.08 -10.33 -13.46
CA SER A 147 15.47 -11.70 -13.77
C SER A 147 14.82 -12.22 -15.06
N ALA A 148 15.29 -13.37 -15.52
CA ALA A 148 14.61 -14.11 -16.57
C ALA A 148 13.13 -14.40 -16.19
N PRO A 149 12.22 -14.45 -17.18
CA PRO A 149 10.81 -14.76 -16.95
C PRO A 149 10.62 -16.13 -16.29
N VAL A 150 9.69 -16.17 -15.33
CA VAL A 150 9.22 -17.39 -14.68
C VAL A 150 7.74 -17.62 -15.03
N ASN A 151 7.32 -18.89 -15.01
CA ASN A 151 5.92 -19.25 -15.29
C ASN A 151 4.99 -19.03 -14.10
N SER A 152 5.53 -19.01 -12.89
CA SER A 152 4.78 -18.79 -11.65
C SER A 152 5.67 -18.21 -10.57
N TYR A 153 5.05 -17.59 -9.57
CA TYR A 153 5.72 -17.05 -8.39
C TYR A 153 4.81 -17.20 -7.17
N VAL A 154 5.31 -17.81 -6.10
CA VAL A 154 4.55 -18.03 -4.86
C VAL A 154 5.42 -17.68 -3.67
N THR A 155 4.86 -16.96 -2.70
CA THR A 155 5.53 -16.58 -1.45
C THR A 155 4.52 -16.31 -0.34
N ASP A 156 4.82 -16.78 0.86
CA ASP A 156 4.16 -16.43 2.12
C ASP A 156 4.98 -15.41 2.94
N PHE A 157 6.08 -14.92 2.34
CA PHE A 157 7.01 -13.92 2.88
C PHE A 157 7.77 -14.29 4.16
N ASN A 158 7.43 -15.40 4.82
CA ASN A 158 8.09 -15.92 6.03
C ASN A 158 9.54 -16.37 5.78
N THR A 159 9.93 -16.54 4.52
CA THR A 159 11.33 -16.73 4.13
C THR A 159 11.89 -15.44 3.57
N ALA A 160 12.90 -14.91 4.26
CA ALA A 160 13.63 -13.74 3.82
C ALA A 160 14.11 -13.90 2.37
N ASN A 161 13.75 -12.94 1.53
CA ASN A 161 14.11 -12.89 0.13
C ASN A 161 14.41 -11.45 -0.27
N THR A 162 14.95 -11.27 -1.47
CA THR A 162 15.19 -9.94 -2.03
C THR A 162 14.40 -9.74 -3.30
N ASP A 163 13.29 -10.47 -3.52
CA ASP A 163 12.62 -10.52 -4.81
C ASP A 163 11.91 -9.22 -5.17
N PHE A 164 11.72 -8.32 -4.21
CA PHE A 164 11.05 -7.04 -4.39
C PHE A 164 11.98 -5.84 -4.20
N VAL A 165 11.61 -4.74 -4.85
CA VAL A 165 12.33 -3.47 -4.76
C VAL A 165 11.36 -2.30 -4.67
N GLY A 166 11.68 -1.30 -3.86
CA GLY A 166 10.89 -0.09 -3.69
C GLY A 166 11.20 0.64 -2.39
N ASN A 167 10.52 1.77 -2.19
CA ASN A 167 10.53 2.55 -0.97
C ASN A 167 9.16 2.52 -0.30
N LEU A 168 9.13 2.79 1.01
CA LEU A 168 7.91 2.90 1.83
C LEU A 168 7.05 1.63 1.89
N PHE A 169 7.59 0.53 1.37
CA PHE A 169 7.15 -0.83 1.57
C PHE A 169 8.28 -1.66 2.17
N SER A 170 7.93 -2.63 3.00
CA SER A 170 8.88 -3.60 3.57
C SER A 170 8.19 -4.93 3.81
N ILE A 171 8.95 -6.03 3.68
CA ILE A 171 8.55 -7.32 4.21
C ILE A 171 8.92 -7.35 5.69
N THR A 172 7.93 -7.43 6.58
CA THR A 172 8.11 -7.35 8.03
C THR A 172 6.91 -7.95 8.77
N THR A 173 7.07 -8.17 10.08
CA THR A 173 6.00 -8.55 11.01
C THR A 173 5.72 -7.40 11.98
N PRO A 174 4.77 -6.48 11.71
CA PRO A 174 4.40 -5.44 12.66
C PRO A 174 3.78 -6.02 13.95
N SER A 175 3.77 -5.22 15.02
CA SER A 175 3.15 -5.61 16.28
C SER A 175 1.69 -6.04 16.09
N GLY A 176 1.34 -7.23 16.57
CA GLY A 176 -0.01 -7.81 16.46
C GLY A 176 -0.22 -8.72 15.24
N PHE A 177 0.77 -8.82 14.35
CA PHE A 177 0.81 -9.81 13.26
C PHE A 177 1.66 -11.02 13.67
N ASN A 178 1.42 -12.16 13.03
CA ASN A 178 2.01 -13.46 13.40
C ASN A 178 3.04 -13.97 12.38
N SER A 179 3.10 -13.35 11.20
CA SER A 179 3.93 -13.73 10.06
C SER A 179 4.44 -12.48 9.34
N ASP A 180 5.52 -12.65 8.58
CA ASP A 180 6.01 -11.60 7.71
C ASP A 180 5.04 -11.43 6.54
N ALA A 181 4.78 -10.19 6.15
CA ALA A 181 4.00 -9.83 4.98
C ALA A 181 4.57 -8.56 4.35
N ILE A 182 4.12 -8.19 3.14
CA ILE A 182 4.43 -6.88 2.58
C ILE A 182 3.56 -5.85 3.29
N HIS A 183 4.18 -4.82 3.87
CA HIS A 183 3.52 -3.73 4.55
C HIS A 183 3.96 -2.39 3.98
N SER A 184 3.03 -1.43 3.85
CA SER A 184 3.40 -0.01 3.78
C SER A 184 3.95 0.46 5.13
N THR A 185 4.47 1.70 5.20
CA THR A 185 4.64 2.33 6.52
C THR A 185 3.28 2.49 7.21
N HIS A 186 3.26 2.43 8.54
CA HIS A 186 2.06 2.54 9.37
C HIS A 186 2.20 3.63 10.44
N SER A 187 1.53 4.77 10.35
CA SER A 187 0.70 5.24 9.22
C SER A 187 1.49 5.43 7.93
N TYR A 188 0.80 5.41 6.78
CA TYR A 188 1.46 5.71 5.52
C TYR A 188 1.81 7.19 5.39
N ILE A 189 2.89 7.48 4.67
CA ILE A 189 3.33 8.86 4.40
C ILE A 189 2.61 9.37 3.14
N ASN A 190 2.16 10.61 3.18
CA ASN A 190 1.42 11.27 2.11
C ASN A 190 1.86 12.74 1.95
N GLY A 191 1.40 13.42 0.89
CA GLY A 191 1.65 14.85 0.70
C GLY A 191 3.06 15.29 0.27
N PHE A 192 4.00 14.37 0.04
CA PHE A 192 5.42 14.72 -0.16
C PHE A 192 5.88 14.81 -1.62
N GLY A 193 5.07 14.44 -2.60
CA GLY A 193 5.36 14.52 -4.03
C GLY A 193 5.19 15.92 -4.58
N LEU A 194 5.70 16.17 -5.79
CA LEU A 194 5.75 17.51 -6.41
C LEU A 194 4.37 18.18 -6.60
N ASP A 195 3.32 17.38 -6.70
CA ASP A 195 1.92 17.81 -6.81
C ASP A 195 1.15 17.72 -5.49
N ASN A 196 1.86 17.61 -4.37
CA ASN A 196 1.33 17.30 -3.03
C ASN A 196 0.64 15.93 -2.96
N THR A 197 0.85 15.02 -3.91
CA THR A 197 0.42 13.62 -3.78
C THR A 197 1.59 12.77 -3.31
N SER A 198 1.40 11.48 -3.09
CA SER A 198 2.47 10.55 -2.82
C SER A 198 2.19 9.26 -3.54
N SER A 199 3.19 8.75 -4.26
CA SER A 199 3.07 7.53 -5.04
C SER A 199 4.33 6.72 -4.85
N TYR A 200 4.21 5.56 -4.24
CA TYR A 200 5.31 4.63 -4.01
C TYR A 200 4.92 3.23 -4.43
N THR A 201 5.92 2.46 -4.83
CA THR A 201 5.72 1.18 -5.50
C THR A 201 6.61 0.11 -4.91
N TYR A 202 6.10 -1.11 -4.82
CA TYR A 202 6.89 -2.30 -4.56
C TYR A 202 6.84 -3.21 -5.78
N THR A 203 7.98 -3.40 -6.44
CA THR A 203 8.08 -4.06 -7.74
C THR A 203 8.74 -5.42 -7.59
N LEU A 204 8.09 -6.47 -8.12
CA LEU A 204 8.67 -7.80 -8.22
C LEU A 204 9.77 -7.80 -9.29
N LYS A 205 11.00 -8.17 -8.92
CA LYS A 205 12.15 -8.24 -9.83
C LYS A 205 12.08 -9.42 -10.80
N LYS A 206 11.21 -10.39 -10.54
CA LYS A 206 10.97 -11.55 -11.41
C LYS A 206 9.90 -11.21 -12.45
N ARG A 207 10.25 -11.34 -13.74
CA ARG A 207 9.26 -11.26 -14.81
C ARG A 207 8.34 -12.48 -14.76
N ILE A 208 7.05 -12.28 -15.01
CA ILE A 208 6.06 -13.34 -15.11
C ILE A 208 5.72 -13.50 -16.59
N LYS A 209 5.84 -14.73 -17.10
CA LYS A 209 5.28 -15.08 -18.40
C LYS A 209 3.82 -15.45 -18.23
N ILE A 210 2.91 -14.69 -18.82
CA ILE A 210 1.47 -14.93 -18.66
C ILE A 210 1.09 -16.28 -19.29
N SER A 211 0.43 -17.13 -18.50
CA SER A 211 0.05 -18.49 -18.88
C SER A 211 -1.17 -18.49 -19.79
N THR A 212 -1.25 -19.50 -20.66
CA THR A 212 -2.44 -19.77 -21.50
C THR A 212 -3.55 -20.50 -20.75
N THR A 213 -3.26 -21.10 -19.59
CA THR A 213 -4.21 -21.96 -18.85
C THR A 213 -4.48 -21.51 -17.43
N ASN A 214 -3.60 -20.69 -16.84
CA ASN A 214 -3.76 -20.17 -15.49
C ASN A 214 -3.12 -18.77 -15.40
N SER A 215 -3.87 -17.73 -15.77
CA SER A 215 -3.45 -16.32 -15.71
C SER A 215 -3.81 -15.65 -14.38
N LEU A 216 -4.07 -16.43 -13.32
CA LEU A 216 -4.57 -15.89 -12.06
C LEU A 216 -3.44 -15.41 -11.15
N MET A 217 -3.68 -14.30 -10.47
CA MET A 217 -2.93 -13.83 -9.30
C MET A 217 -3.87 -13.78 -8.10
N ALA A 218 -3.42 -14.34 -6.98
CA ALA A 218 -4.12 -14.31 -5.72
C ALA A 218 -3.21 -13.84 -4.59
N TYR A 219 -3.77 -13.15 -3.60
CA TYR A 219 -3.10 -12.76 -2.36
C TYR A 219 -4.14 -12.38 -1.30
N ASP A 220 -3.75 -12.36 -0.04
CA ASP A 220 -4.54 -11.79 1.05
C ASP A 220 -4.11 -10.35 1.30
N GLU A 221 -5.04 -9.44 1.55
CA GLU A 221 -4.72 -8.03 1.75
C GLU A 221 -5.51 -7.35 2.88
N ILE A 222 -4.97 -6.23 3.36
CA ILE A 222 -5.65 -5.25 4.21
C ILE A 222 -5.41 -3.88 3.55
N MET A 223 -6.48 -3.11 3.33
CA MET A 223 -6.39 -1.75 2.79
C MET A 223 -7.18 -0.77 3.65
N ILE A 224 -6.48 0.05 4.44
CA ILE A 224 -7.04 1.10 5.31
C ILE A 224 -6.42 2.44 4.92
N ALA A 225 -7.03 3.11 3.95
CA ALA A 225 -6.66 4.43 3.43
C ALA A 225 -7.86 5.37 3.31
N GLU A 226 -7.60 6.66 3.10
CA GLU A 226 -8.64 7.64 2.81
C GLU A 226 -9.44 7.25 1.57
N PHE A 227 -10.76 7.27 1.70
CA PHE A 227 -11.69 7.01 0.63
C PHE A 227 -12.73 8.13 0.55
N GLN A 228 -13.46 8.21 -0.56
CA GLN A 228 -14.61 9.10 -0.70
C GLN A 228 -15.82 8.33 -1.21
N ALA A 229 -17.02 8.76 -0.80
CA ALA A 229 -18.25 8.17 -1.30
C ALA A 229 -18.34 8.39 -2.83
N GLY A 230 -18.40 7.30 -3.60
CA GLY A 230 -18.52 7.37 -5.06
C GLY A 230 -17.23 7.71 -5.82
N GLY A 231 -16.05 7.61 -5.19
CA GLY A 231 -14.77 7.83 -5.88
C GLY A 231 -13.54 7.35 -5.12
N LEU A 232 -12.36 7.65 -5.68
CA LEU A 232 -11.07 7.30 -5.10
C LEU A 232 -10.37 8.55 -4.55
N LYS A 233 -9.74 8.43 -3.38
CA LYS A 233 -8.84 9.44 -2.81
C LYS A 233 -7.45 8.83 -2.76
N ASP A 234 -7.22 8.02 -1.74
CA ASP A 234 -6.03 7.21 -1.61
C ASP A 234 -6.38 5.81 -2.08
N TYR A 235 -5.52 5.20 -2.89
CA TYR A 235 -5.85 3.96 -3.54
C TYR A 235 -4.64 3.07 -3.74
N PHE A 236 -4.94 1.79 -3.91
CA PHE A 236 -4.00 0.77 -4.30
C PHE A 236 -4.33 0.25 -5.69
N VAL A 237 -3.31 -0.14 -6.44
CA VAL A 237 -3.46 -0.76 -7.76
C VAL A 237 -2.29 -1.68 -8.07
N VAL A 238 -2.59 -2.77 -8.78
CA VAL A 238 -1.57 -3.69 -9.33
C VAL A 238 -1.39 -3.38 -10.81
N GLU A 239 -0.16 -3.16 -11.24
CA GLU A 239 0.17 -2.75 -12.60
C GLU A 239 1.24 -3.66 -13.22
N GLY A 240 1.14 -3.86 -14.53
CA GLY A 240 2.08 -4.61 -15.34
C GLY A 240 2.88 -3.73 -16.28
N SER A 241 4.09 -4.15 -16.64
CA SER A 241 4.93 -3.51 -17.64
C SER A 241 5.55 -4.55 -18.58
N LYS A 242 5.55 -4.25 -19.88
CA LYS A 242 6.18 -5.08 -20.94
C LYS A 242 7.51 -4.54 -21.45
N ASP A 243 7.95 -3.40 -20.91
CA ASP A 243 9.07 -2.61 -21.44
C ASP A 243 10.04 -2.17 -20.33
N ASN A 244 10.32 -3.12 -19.43
CA ASN A 244 11.29 -2.96 -18.33
C ASN A 244 10.95 -1.83 -17.35
N GLY A 245 9.65 -1.58 -17.16
CA GLY A 245 9.16 -0.55 -16.24
C GLY A 245 9.13 0.86 -16.83
N THR A 246 9.24 1.00 -18.15
CA THR A 246 9.11 2.30 -18.83
C THR A 246 7.66 2.77 -18.84
N THR A 247 6.73 1.87 -19.16
CA THR A 247 5.28 2.09 -19.09
C THR A 247 4.62 1.08 -18.18
N TRP A 248 3.54 1.50 -17.53
CA TRP A 248 2.80 0.71 -16.55
C TRP A 248 1.31 0.82 -16.81
N ILE A 249 0.63 -0.32 -16.87
CA ILE A 249 -0.79 -0.41 -17.17
C ILE A 249 -1.46 -1.28 -16.09
N PRO A 250 -2.62 -0.87 -15.53
CA PRO A 250 -3.29 -1.63 -14.49
C PRO A 250 -3.76 -3.01 -14.96
N PHE A 251 -3.71 -4.00 -14.06
CA PHE A 251 -4.42 -5.27 -14.20
C PHE A 251 -5.88 -5.16 -13.74
N VAL A 252 -6.15 -4.29 -12.77
CA VAL A 252 -7.47 -4.04 -12.19
C VAL A 252 -7.68 -2.56 -11.95
N ASP A 253 -8.94 -2.14 -11.84
CA ASP A 253 -9.26 -0.79 -11.40
C ASP A 253 -8.65 -0.50 -10.02
N PRO A 254 -8.15 0.74 -9.78
CA PRO A 254 -7.66 1.11 -8.47
C PRO A 254 -8.79 1.08 -7.43
N TYR A 255 -8.45 0.76 -6.19
CA TYR A 255 -9.42 0.61 -5.11
C TYR A 255 -8.91 1.15 -3.77
N SER A 256 -9.83 1.36 -2.83
CA SER A 256 -9.55 1.89 -1.50
C SER A 256 -10.36 1.14 -0.43
N SER A 257 -10.35 1.62 0.81
CA SER A 257 -11.03 1.00 1.96
C SER A 257 -12.52 0.74 1.74
N ASN A 258 -13.18 1.51 0.87
CA ASN A 258 -14.61 1.43 0.62
C ASN A 258 -15.07 0.12 -0.06
N VAL A 259 -14.15 -0.73 -0.53
CA VAL A 259 -14.51 -2.06 -1.06
C VAL A 259 -14.81 -3.08 0.03
N SER A 260 -14.55 -2.75 1.31
CA SER A 260 -14.80 -3.63 2.46
C SER A 260 -15.38 -2.83 3.62
N ASN A 261 -16.52 -3.28 4.16
CA ASN A 261 -17.11 -2.66 5.35
C ASN A 261 -16.15 -2.68 6.55
N THR A 262 -15.37 -3.75 6.71
CA THR A 262 -14.37 -3.87 7.78
C THR A 262 -13.31 -2.77 7.68
N TRP A 263 -12.77 -2.55 6.49
CA TRP A 263 -11.72 -1.55 6.27
C TRP A 263 -12.25 -0.13 6.35
N MET A 264 -13.44 0.13 5.79
CA MET A 264 -14.14 1.40 5.93
C MET A 264 -14.39 1.75 7.41
N THR A 265 -14.86 0.80 8.21
CA THR A 265 -15.04 1.01 9.66
C THR A 265 -13.72 1.25 10.37
N ALA A 266 -12.64 0.55 9.99
CA ALA A 266 -11.32 0.75 10.58
C ALA A 266 -10.78 2.17 10.28
N PHE A 267 -10.90 2.64 9.03
CA PHE A 267 -10.53 4.00 8.65
C PHE A 267 -11.33 5.05 9.44
N ASN A 268 -12.66 4.96 9.42
CA ASN A 268 -13.54 5.96 10.07
C ASN A 268 -13.31 6.07 11.58
N ASN A 269 -12.84 5.00 12.23
CA ASN A 269 -12.56 4.96 13.66
C ASN A 269 -11.06 5.08 13.99
N ASN A 270 -10.21 5.40 13.02
CA ASN A 270 -8.75 5.49 13.15
C ASN A 270 -8.14 4.27 13.84
N GLN A 271 -8.55 3.06 13.41
CA GLN A 271 -8.07 1.79 13.95
C GLN A 271 -6.94 1.21 13.11
N PRO A 272 -5.95 0.54 13.73
CA PRO A 272 -4.92 -0.16 13.00
C PRO A 272 -5.47 -1.39 12.28
N GLY A 273 -4.76 -1.85 11.27
CA GLY A 273 -4.98 -3.16 10.66
C GLY A 273 -4.68 -4.28 11.66
N THR A 274 -5.41 -5.38 11.54
CA THR A 274 -5.21 -6.59 12.35
C THR A 274 -5.34 -7.84 11.46
N PRO A 275 -4.74 -8.98 11.84
CA PRO A 275 -4.83 -10.20 11.03
C PRO A 275 -6.26 -10.65 10.69
N SER A 276 -7.24 -10.38 11.55
CA SER A 276 -8.66 -10.70 11.26
C SER A 276 -9.28 -9.86 10.14
N MET A 277 -8.58 -8.84 9.64
CA MET A 277 -9.05 -7.95 8.57
C MET A 277 -8.56 -8.36 7.19
N TYR A 278 -7.71 -9.40 7.06
CA TYR A 278 -7.29 -9.90 5.76
C TYR A 278 -8.51 -10.31 4.91
N LYS A 279 -8.47 -9.95 3.63
CA LYS A 279 -9.44 -10.39 2.62
C LYS A 279 -8.69 -10.93 1.40
N PRO A 280 -9.18 -12.01 0.79
CA PRO A 280 -8.58 -12.53 -0.42
C PRO A 280 -8.85 -11.58 -1.59
N ARG A 281 -7.86 -11.46 -2.47
CA ARG A 281 -7.93 -10.83 -3.77
C ARG A 281 -7.62 -11.86 -4.83
N LEU A 282 -8.43 -11.90 -5.89
CA LEU A 282 -8.17 -12.67 -7.10
C LEU A 282 -8.19 -11.72 -8.30
N ILE A 283 -7.20 -11.85 -9.17
CA ILE A 283 -7.03 -11.05 -10.38
C ILE A 283 -6.72 -12.00 -11.53
N ASP A 284 -7.50 -11.95 -12.61
CA ASP A 284 -7.08 -12.54 -13.89
C ASP A 284 -6.26 -11.49 -14.66
N LEU A 285 -4.98 -11.80 -14.87
CA LEU A 285 -4.01 -10.90 -15.52
C LEU A 285 -4.39 -10.54 -16.96
N THR A 286 -5.34 -11.25 -17.57
CA THR A 286 -5.79 -11.04 -18.95
C THR A 286 -7.20 -10.45 -19.07
N GLU A 287 -7.95 -10.34 -17.97
CA GLU A 287 -9.38 -10.01 -17.97
C GLU A 287 -9.69 -8.67 -18.66
N ASN A 288 -8.88 -7.65 -18.40
CA ASN A 288 -9.09 -6.32 -18.96
C ASN A 288 -8.56 -6.14 -20.39
N GLY A 289 -7.90 -7.16 -20.95
CA GLY A 289 -7.35 -7.16 -22.31
C GLY A 289 -6.06 -6.36 -22.52
N ASN A 290 -5.50 -5.72 -21.49
CA ASN A 290 -4.23 -4.98 -21.59
C ASN A 290 -3.02 -5.92 -21.77
N PHE A 291 -3.15 -7.15 -21.29
CA PHE A 291 -2.13 -8.20 -21.37
C PHE A 291 -2.76 -9.49 -21.91
N VAL A 292 -1.94 -10.30 -22.57
CA VAL A 292 -2.37 -11.57 -23.16
C VAL A 292 -1.41 -12.68 -22.78
N ALA A 293 -1.87 -13.93 -22.89
CA ALA A 293 -1.02 -15.09 -22.68
C ALA A 293 0.24 -15.04 -23.56
N GLY A 294 1.38 -15.37 -22.96
CA GLY A 294 2.70 -15.29 -23.57
C GLY A 294 3.44 -13.98 -23.35
N ASP A 295 2.75 -12.89 -22.95
CA ASP A 295 3.41 -11.65 -22.54
C ASP A 295 4.37 -11.91 -21.36
N GLU A 296 5.54 -11.28 -21.39
CA GLU A 296 6.50 -11.29 -20.27
C GLU A 296 6.38 -9.95 -19.54
N VAL A 297 5.79 -9.98 -18.34
CA VAL A 297 5.41 -8.79 -17.60
C VAL A 297 6.20 -8.64 -16.30
N ILE A 298 6.60 -7.41 -16.00
CA ILE A 298 7.02 -7.02 -14.65
C ILE A 298 5.77 -6.55 -13.92
N ILE A 299 5.64 -6.93 -12.65
CA ILE A 299 4.48 -6.58 -11.83
C ILE A 299 4.93 -5.65 -10.70
N ARG A 300 4.17 -4.57 -10.49
CA ARG A 300 4.33 -3.69 -9.32
C ARG A 300 3.01 -3.48 -8.59
N PHE A 301 3.16 -3.23 -7.30
CA PHE A 301 2.11 -2.87 -6.37
C PHE A 301 2.29 -1.38 -6.06
N ARG A 302 1.28 -0.55 -6.36
CA ARG A 302 1.37 0.90 -6.22
C ARG A 302 0.33 1.40 -5.23
N PHE A 303 0.81 2.14 -4.23
CA PHE A 303 -0.03 2.91 -3.32
C PHE A 303 0.08 4.38 -3.70
N PHE A 304 -1.06 5.00 -3.96
CA PHE A 304 -1.21 6.44 -4.17
C PHE A 304 -1.97 7.08 -3.00
N ALA A 305 -1.50 8.22 -2.54
CA ALA A 305 -2.14 9.02 -1.50
C ALA A 305 -2.18 10.50 -1.86
N THR A 306 -3.25 11.17 -1.45
CA THR A 306 -3.44 12.62 -1.55
C THR A 306 -2.82 13.33 -0.34
N GLU A 307 -3.02 14.64 -0.20
CA GLU A 307 -2.10 15.48 0.57
C GLU A 307 -2.33 15.53 2.10
N LEU A 308 -3.55 15.26 2.61
CA LEU A 308 -3.92 15.65 3.97
C LEU A 308 -4.13 14.48 4.95
N ILE A 309 -4.90 13.47 4.56
CA ILE A 309 -5.32 12.41 5.48
C ILE A 309 -4.53 11.16 5.19
N ASN A 310 -3.97 10.57 6.25
CA ASN A 310 -3.41 9.22 6.19
C ASN A 310 -4.07 8.33 7.24
N ALA A 311 -3.83 7.04 7.11
CA ALA A 311 -4.33 6.01 8.01
C ALA A 311 -3.30 4.88 8.10
N TRP A 312 -3.73 3.72 8.59
CA TRP A 312 -2.83 2.59 8.78
C TRP A 312 -2.12 2.20 7.49
N GLY A 313 -2.82 2.07 6.36
CA GLY A 313 -2.23 1.80 5.05
C GLY A 313 -2.54 0.41 4.54
N PHE A 314 -1.54 -0.26 3.97
CA PHE A 314 -1.72 -1.49 3.21
C PHE A 314 -0.86 -2.63 3.75
N ALA A 315 -1.40 -3.83 3.70
CA ALA A 315 -0.66 -5.07 3.86
C ALA A 315 -1.08 -6.11 2.82
N MET A 316 -0.14 -6.96 2.40
CA MET A 316 -0.37 -8.09 1.50
C MET A 316 0.44 -9.31 1.91
N ASP A 317 -0.21 -10.47 1.96
CA ASP A 317 0.36 -11.76 2.32
C ASP A 317 -0.05 -12.84 1.30
N ASN A 318 0.57 -14.02 1.36
CA ASN A 318 0.21 -15.22 0.59
C ASN A 318 0.12 -14.98 -0.93
N LEU A 319 1.08 -14.25 -1.51
CA LEU A 319 1.08 -13.95 -2.94
C LEU A 319 1.34 -15.20 -3.78
N SER A 320 0.40 -15.51 -4.67
CA SER A 320 0.49 -16.57 -5.68
C SER A 320 0.18 -15.98 -7.06
N ILE A 321 1.12 -16.08 -7.98
CA ILE A 321 0.98 -15.66 -9.38
C ILE A 321 1.13 -16.90 -10.23
N GLN A 322 0.04 -17.33 -10.86
CA GLN A 322 -0.05 -18.53 -11.69
C GLN A 322 0.47 -19.78 -10.96
N GLY A 323 0.43 -19.77 -9.63
CA GLY A 323 0.77 -20.92 -8.80
C GLY A 323 -0.20 -22.06 -9.06
N GLU A 324 0.22 -23.28 -8.74
CA GLU A 324 -0.74 -24.38 -8.70
C GLU A 324 -1.88 -23.99 -7.75
N VAL A 325 -3.12 -24.21 -8.18
CA VAL A 325 -4.28 -24.07 -7.31
C VAL A 325 -4.22 -25.20 -6.30
N THR A 326 -3.34 -25.08 -5.31
CA THR A 326 -3.45 -25.84 -4.07
C THR A 326 -4.61 -25.17 -3.36
N GLY A 327 -5.83 -25.63 -3.66
CA GLY A 327 -7.08 -24.97 -3.30
C GLY A 327 -6.95 -24.18 -2.00
N LEU A 328 -7.03 -22.86 -2.11
CA LEU A 328 -7.36 -22.03 -0.95
C LEU A 328 -8.62 -22.68 -0.40
N GLY A 329 -8.52 -23.28 0.78
CA GLY A 329 -9.68 -23.79 1.47
C GLY A 329 -10.54 -22.60 1.83
N GLU A 330 -11.41 -22.17 0.90
CA GLU A 330 -12.72 -21.71 1.33
C GLU A 330 -13.28 -22.90 2.11
N GLU A 331 -13.27 -22.80 3.43
CA GLU A 331 -14.05 -23.70 4.26
C GLU A 331 -15.48 -23.57 3.74
N LEU A 332 -15.94 -24.58 2.99
CA LEU A 332 -17.31 -24.63 2.49
C LEU A 332 -18.21 -24.45 3.72
N ASP A 333 -19.06 -23.43 3.71
CA ASP A 333 -20.04 -23.25 4.77
C ASP A 333 -21.10 -24.34 4.64
N LEU A 334 -20.81 -25.50 5.24
CA LEU A 334 -21.70 -26.64 5.28
C LEU A 334 -22.84 -26.47 6.28
N SER A 335 -23.02 -25.30 6.91
CA SER A 335 -24.15 -25.05 7.83
C SER A 335 -25.51 -25.14 7.14
N GLY A 336 -25.54 -25.02 5.81
CA GLY A 336 -26.72 -25.28 4.97
C GLY A 336 -26.96 -26.75 4.63
N LEU A 337 -26.02 -27.66 4.94
CA LEU A 337 -26.11 -29.08 4.62
C LEU A 337 -26.66 -29.88 5.81
N SER A 338 -27.74 -30.62 5.61
CA SER A 338 -28.25 -31.59 6.57
C SER A 338 -28.69 -32.89 5.91
N ALA A 339 -28.50 -33.99 6.63
CA ALA A 339 -28.84 -35.34 6.19
C ALA A 339 -29.71 -36.02 7.26
N SER A 340 -30.91 -36.46 6.89
CA SER A 340 -31.85 -37.08 7.82
C SER A 340 -32.67 -38.21 7.19
N PRO A 341 -33.13 -39.21 7.99
CA PRO A 341 -32.76 -39.46 9.37
C PRO A 341 -31.35 -40.07 9.49
N ASN A 342 -30.65 -39.82 10.60
CA ASN A 342 -29.42 -40.52 10.97
C ASN A 342 -29.61 -41.17 12.35
N PRO A 343 -29.64 -42.51 12.50
CA PRO A 343 -29.40 -43.52 11.46
C PRO A 343 -30.54 -43.67 10.45
N VAL A 344 -30.17 -43.88 9.19
CA VAL A 344 -31.11 -44.08 8.07
C VAL A 344 -31.47 -45.57 7.89
N ARG A 345 -32.73 -45.87 7.55
CA ARG A 345 -33.19 -47.24 7.23
C ARG A 345 -33.51 -47.42 5.77
N ASP A 346 -34.46 -46.64 5.25
CA ASP A 346 -35.02 -46.86 3.91
C ASP A 346 -34.75 -45.68 2.95
N VAL A 347 -34.90 -44.45 3.43
CA VAL A 347 -34.79 -43.23 2.61
C VAL A 347 -33.93 -42.22 3.34
N LEU A 348 -32.94 -41.67 2.62
CA LEU A 348 -32.11 -40.57 3.07
C LEU A 348 -32.60 -39.28 2.41
N THR A 349 -32.84 -38.25 3.21
CA THR A 349 -33.16 -36.90 2.77
C THR A 349 -31.95 -36.01 2.97
N ILE A 350 -31.56 -35.32 1.90
CA ILE A 350 -30.50 -34.31 1.90
C ILE A 350 -31.12 -32.95 1.65
N GLN A 351 -30.83 -32.02 2.56
CA GLN A 351 -31.14 -30.61 2.43
C GLN A 351 -29.82 -29.86 2.31
N PHE A 352 -29.70 -29.04 1.28
CA PHE A 352 -28.55 -28.16 1.06
C PHE A 352 -29.06 -26.77 0.67
N GLU A 353 -28.56 -25.77 1.37
CA GLU A 353 -28.76 -24.35 1.05
C GLU A 353 -27.41 -23.75 0.63
N ASN A 354 -27.34 -23.22 -0.59
CA ASN A 354 -26.14 -22.59 -1.13
C ASN A 354 -25.95 -21.17 -0.55
N LYS A 355 -25.51 -21.08 0.70
CA LYS A 355 -25.30 -19.80 1.39
C LYS A 355 -24.18 -18.95 0.80
N GLN A 356 -23.26 -19.56 0.06
CA GLN A 356 -22.12 -18.88 -0.55
C GLN A 356 -22.44 -18.30 -1.93
N GLN A 357 -23.63 -18.61 -2.50
CA GLN A 357 -24.08 -18.13 -3.81
C GLN A 357 -23.09 -18.42 -4.95
N GLN A 358 -22.37 -19.54 -4.88
CA GLN A 358 -21.41 -19.98 -5.89
C GLN A 358 -21.95 -21.17 -6.70
N GLN A 359 -21.46 -21.34 -7.92
CA GLN A 359 -21.74 -22.56 -8.69
C GLN A 359 -20.97 -23.74 -8.11
N GLY A 360 -21.61 -24.90 -8.03
CA GLY A 360 -20.97 -26.06 -7.41
C GLY A 360 -21.66 -27.38 -7.71
N GLN A 361 -21.14 -28.42 -7.07
CA GLN A 361 -21.59 -29.78 -7.26
C GLN A 361 -21.68 -30.50 -5.92
N LEU A 362 -22.82 -31.16 -5.68
CA LEU A 362 -23.03 -32.06 -4.56
C LEU A 362 -22.98 -33.51 -5.07
N VAL A 363 -22.09 -34.32 -4.49
CA VAL A 363 -21.92 -35.73 -4.87
C VAL A 363 -22.02 -36.64 -3.67
N ILE A 364 -22.71 -37.76 -3.83
CA ILE A 364 -22.84 -38.76 -2.76
C ILE A 364 -22.14 -40.05 -3.18
N TYR A 365 -21.28 -40.55 -2.31
CA TYR A 365 -20.54 -41.80 -2.51
C TYR A 365 -20.96 -42.87 -1.50
N ASN A 366 -20.93 -44.13 -1.93
CA ASN A 366 -20.96 -45.26 -0.99
C ASN A 366 -19.57 -45.51 -0.39
N LEU A 367 -19.48 -46.40 0.61
CA LEU A 367 -18.20 -46.77 1.25
C LEU A 367 -17.16 -47.40 0.29
N GLN A 368 -17.56 -47.82 -0.90
CA GLN A 368 -16.68 -48.36 -1.92
C GLN A 368 -16.18 -47.27 -2.89
N GLY A 369 -16.50 -45.99 -2.63
CA GLY A 369 -16.14 -44.86 -3.49
C GLY A 369 -16.96 -44.79 -4.78
N GLN A 370 -18.06 -45.54 -4.89
CA GLN A 370 -18.95 -45.49 -6.05
C GLN A 370 -19.93 -44.33 -5.89
N ARG A 371 -20.09 -43.54 -6.95
CA ARG A 371 -21.05 -42.43 -7.02
C ARG A 371 -22.49 -42.95 -7.03
N VAL A 372 -23.29 -42.49 -6.07
CA VAL A 372 -24.69 -42.90 -5.87
C VAL A 372 -25.66 -41.81 -6.36
N ALA A 373 -25.31 -40.54 -6.19
CA ALA A 373 -26.09 -39.41 -6.68
C ALA A 373 -25.21 -38.18 -6.91
N GLU A 374 -25.70 -37.25 -7.74
CA GLU A 374 -24.98 -36.09 -8.23
C GLU A 374 -25.99 -34.97 -8.54
N TRP A 375 -25.73 -33.76 -8.04
CA TRP A 375 -26.47 -32.55 -8.37
C TRP A 375 -25.50 -31.42 -8.66
N THR A 376 -25.74 -30.69 -9.74
CA THR A 376 -25.12 -29.39 -10.01
C THR A 376 -26.05 -28.30 -9.52
N PHE A 377 -25.50 -27.24 -8.95
CA PHE A 377 -26.28 -26.12 -8.43
C PHE A 377 -25.64 -24.76 -8.77
N ASP A 378 -26.49 -23.75 -8.93
CA ASP A 378 -26.13 -22.36 -9.21
C ASP A 378 -26.32 -21.45 -7.96
N SER A 379 -26.11 -20.14 -8.12
CA SER A 379 -25.98 -19.14 -7.03
C SER A 379 -27.19 -19.00 -6.09
N ASP A 380 -28.37 -19.50 -6.46
CA ASP A 380 -29.61 -19.35 -5.68
C ASP A 380 -30.32 -20.69 -5.38
N ASP A 381 -29.61 -21.81 -5.54
CA ASP A 381 -30.22 -23.12 -5.46
C ASP A 381 -30.40 -23.62 -4.02
N HIS A 382 -31.57 -24.23 -3.79
CA HIS A 382 -31.88 -25.04 -2.63
C HIS A 382 -32.16 -26.48 -3.08
N ILE A 383 -31.37 -27.43 -2.57
CA ILE A 383 -31.59 -28.86 -2.84
C ILE A 383 -32.34 -29.45 -1.66
N ASN A 384 -33.52 -30.02 -1.90
CA ASN A 384 -34.22 -30.86 -0.94
C ASN A 384 -34.67 -32.13 -1.66
N THR A 385 -33.95 -33.22 -1.44
CA THR A 385 -34.13 -34.45 -2.21
C THR A 385 -34.10 -35.68 -1.30
N SER A 386 -34.92 -36.66 -1.65
CA SER A 386 -35.01 -37.94 -0.94
C SER A 386 -34.76 -39.06 -1.93
N PHE A 387 -33.90 -40.01 -1.56
CA PHE A 387 -33.61 -41.16 -2.40
C PHE A 387 -33.59 -42.48 -1.60
N PRO A 388 -34.05 -43.58 -2.22
CA PRO A 388 -34.09 -44.89 -1.57
C PRO A 388 -32.69 -45.49 -1.46
N LEU A 389 -32.34 -46.00 -0.28
CA LEU A 389 -31.06 -46.68 -0.07
C LEU A 389 -31.17 -48.14 -0.52
N LYS A 390 -30.47 -48.48 -1.60
CA LYS A 390 -30.16 -49.89 -1.90
C LYS A 390 -28.93 -50.29 -1.06
N THR A 391 -29.20 -50.74 0.18
CA THR A 391 -28.26 -51.43 1.08
C THR A 391 -26.79 -50.97 1.01
N GLY A 392 -26.42 -50.00 1.84
CA GLY A 392 -25.03 -49.61 2.05
C GLY A 392 -24.88 -48.41 2.98
N LYS A 393 -23.77 -48.34 3.72
CA LYS A 393 -23.35 -47.15 4.46
C LYS A 393 -22.78 -46.12 3.46
N MET A 394 -22.96 -44.83 3.75
CA MET A 394 -22.69 -43.71 2.84
C MET A 394 -21.74 -42.71 3.51
N VAL A 395 -20.95 -41.98 2.70
CA VAL A 395 -20.06 -40.90 3.16
C VAL A 395 -20.35 -39.66 2.34
N PHE A 396 -20.40 -38.50 3.01
CA PHE A 396 -20.55 -37.19 2.39
C PHE A 396 -19.16 -36.57 2.25
N ILE A 397 -18.81 -36.09 1.06
CA ILE A 397 -17.57 -35.37 0.76
C ILE A 397 -17.96 -34.09 0.05
#